data_AF-A0A382YWB0-F1
#
_entry.id   AF-A0A382YWB0-F1
#
_cell.length_a   1.000
_cell.length_b   1.000
_cell.length_c   1.000
_cell.angle_alpha   90.00
_cell.angle_beta   90.00
_cell.angle_gamma   90.00
#
_symmetry.space_group_name_H-M   'P 1'
#
loop_
_entity.id
_entity.type
_entity.pdbx_description
1 polymer ?
#
loop_
_entity_poly.entity_id
_entity_poly.type
_entity_poly.pdbx_seq_one_letter_code
_entity_poly.pdbx_strand_id
1 'polypeptide(L)'
;AERLYRITGAGIYRDSRLLGRSTPIERPLLNGLVFGSDSVVTAIYRGKLHWFWGDTNRPSYPLGNFHVPFATSLLPGQGGLDPGLGVNLTYALGKNGFAKEVAKMPGKGPTWIDGLVVVPDENRQSRLLAQYVKIKAPLAVYERGVVQFDDERQQFGHRATFPKDAPLYPHGHPFLNRAADGQEYVYFAGGMPLVRVLASLASYLDPSQYETYTFLPAGLESDVQRNPDGSLKFEWRGRQPKLDLQQVNKLIAEKRINAGE
;
A
#
# COMPACT_ATOMS: atom_id res chain seq x y z
N ALA A 1 -14.77 -11.76 -12.22
CA ALA A 1 -14.04 -11.79 -10.94
C ALA A 1 -14.79 -12.70 -9.98
N GLU A 2 -14.11 -13.66 -9.37
CA GLU A 2 -14.69 -14.56 -8.37
C GLU A 2 -14.18 -14.17 -6.99
N ARG A 3 -15.08 -14.11 -5.99
CA ARG A 3 -14.69 -13.85 -4.60
C ARG A 3 -14.24 -15.19 -3.99
N LEU A 4 -12.94 -15.33 -3.76
CA LEU A 4 -12.38 -16.57 -3.20
C LEU A 4 -12.79 -16.79 -1.73
N TYR A 5 -12.64 -15.78 -0.87
CA TYR A 5 -12.99 -15.89 0.56
C TYR A 5 -13.17 -14.51 1.21
N ARG A 6 -13.65 -14.51 2.46
CA ARG A 6 -13.83 -13.30 3.28
C ARG A 6 -12.92 -13.36 4.50
N ILE A 7 -12.01 -12.39 4.63
CA ILE A 7 -11.03 -12.33 5.73
C ILE A 7 -11.59 -11.58 6.95
N THR A 8 -12.38 -10.53 6.73
CA THR A 8 -12.92 -9.67 7.79
C THR A 8 -14.45 -9.74 7.91
N GLY A 9 -14.99 -9.11 8.94
CA GLY A 9 -16.41 -8.86 9.11
C GLY A 9 -17.18 -9.92 9.89
N ALA A 10 -18.41 -9.57 10.28
CA ALA A 10 -19.17 -10.35 11.26
C ALA A 10 -19.83 -11.61 10.68
N GLY A 11 -19.75 -12.70 11.43
CA GLY A 11 -20.45 -13.95 11.17
C GLY A 11 -19.89 -14.77 10.02
N ILE A 12 -18.57 -14.74 9.76
CA ILE A 12 -17.94 -15.53 8.68
C ILE A 12 -18.37 -17.00 8.76
N TYR A 13 -18.47 -17.54 9.98
CA TYR A 13 -18.94 -18.90 10.23
C TYR A 13 -20.13 -18.96 11.20
N ARG A 14 -21.06 -17.99 11.09
CA ARG A 14 -22.25 -17.95 11.95
C ARG A 14 -23.05 -19.24 11.88
N ASP A 15 -23.32 -19.74 10.67
CA ASP A 15 -24.21 -20.87 10.49
C ASP A 15 -23.53 -22.19 10.91
N SER A 16 -22.22 -22.33 10.71
CA SER A 16 -21.46 -23.44 11.29
C SER A 16 -21.62 -23.48 12.81
N ARG A 17 -21.54 -22.33 13.49
CA ARG A 17 -21.76 -22.25 14.95
C ARG A 17 -23.18 -22.62 15.35
N LEU A 18 -24.20 -22.15 14.63
CA LEU A 18 -25.60 -22.52 14.91
C LEU A 18 -25.87 -24.02 14.73
N LEU A 19 -25.17 -24.66 13.79
CA LEU A 19 -25.27 -26.09 13.53
C LEU A 19 -24.34 -26.94 14.43
N GLY A 20 -23.65 -26.35 15.41
CA GLY A 20 -22.71 -27.06 16.28
C GLY A 20 -21.47 -27.61 15.56
N ARG A 21 -21.14 -27.10 14.37
CA ARG A 21 -19.99 -27.52 13.56
C ARG A 21 -18.72 -26.76 13.97
N SER A 22 -17.58 -27.41 13.77
CA SER A 22 -16.28 -26.77 13.95
C SER A 22 -16.05 -25.68 12.90
N THR A 23 -15.15 -24.75 13.23
CA THR A 23 -14.73 -23.65 12.34
C THR A 23 -13.21 -23.59 12.30
N PRO A 24 -12.60 -23.27 11.15
CA PRO A 24 -11.14 -23.33 10.99
C PRO A 24 -10.40 -22.18 11.71
N ILE A 25 -11.09 -21.07 12.00
CA ILE A 25 -10.51 -19.89 12.64
C ILE A 25 -10.95 -19.74 14.11
N GLU A 26 -10.09 -19.12 14.93
CA GLU A 26 -10.28 -18.95 16.37
C GLU A 26 -11.41 -17.98 16.75
N ARG A 27 -11.61 -16.94 15.92
CA ARG A 27 -12.63 -15.88 16.12
C ARG A 27 -13.67 -15.89 14.99
N PRO A 28 -14.51 -16.94 14.89
CA PRO A 28 -15.37 -17.20 13.72
C PRO A 28 -16.58 -16.26 13.56
N LEU A 29 -16.98 -15.58 14.64
CA LEU A 29 -18.17 -14.74 14.67
C LEU A 29 -17.84 -13.25 14.59
N LEU A 30 -16.85 -12.78 15.35
CA LEU A 30 -16.42 -11.39 15.34
C LEU A 30 -15.02 -11.30 15.93
N ASN A 31 -14.11 -10.60 15.25
CA ASN A 31 -12.73 -10.42 15.69
C ASN A 31 -12.40 -8.93 15.76
N GLY A 32 -11.87 -8.47 16.90
CA GLY A 32 -11.54 -7.06 17.14
C GLY A 32 -12.69 -6.07 16.95
N LEU A 33 -13.94 -6.53 17.08
CA LEU A 33 -15.16 -5.78 16.76
C LEU A 33 -15.19 -5.19 15.32
N VAL A 34 -14.46 -5.79 14.39
CA VAL A 34 -14.41 -5.38 12.97
C VAL A 34 -15.59 -5.98 12.21
N PHE A 35 -16.48 -5.12 11.74
CA PHE A 35 -17.67 -5.53 10.98
C PHE A 35 -17.44 -5.58 9.47
N GLY A 36 -16.43 -4.84 8.99
CA GLY A 36 -15.97 -4.83 7.62
C GLY A 36 -14.89 -3.76 7.46
N SER A 37 -14.00 -3.96 6.50
CA SER A 37 -12.93 -3.03 6.17
C SER A 37 -12.81 -2.95 4.67
N ASP A 38 -12.52 -1.77 4.14
CA ASP A 38 -12.01 -1.64 2.77
C ASP A 38 -10.49 -1.74 2.75
N SER A 39 -9.97 -1.90 1.53
CA SER A 39 -8.54 -1.88 1.21
C SER A 39 -7.72 -2.92 1.99
N VAL A 40 -6.51 -3.19 1.55
CA VAL A 40 -5.55 -3.93 2.38
C VAL A 40 -4.15 -3.64 1.89
N VAL A 41 -3.24 -3.38 2.82
CA VAL A 41 -1.81 -3.40 2.57
C VAL A 41 -1.15 -4.35 3.55
N THR A 42 -0.28 -5.22 3.05
CA THR A 42 0.37 -6.26 3.85
C THR A 42 1.87 -6.28 3.60
N ALA A 43 2.61 -6.67 4.64
CA ALA A 43 4.04 -6.90 4.54
C ALA A 43 4.46 -8.03 5.48
N ILE A 44 5.42 -8.84 5.04
CA ILE A 44 6.09 -9.78 5.94
C ILE A 44 7.13 -8.98 6.71
N TYR A 45 6.95 -8.88 8.03
CA TYR A 45 7.82 -8.11 8.91
C TYR A 45 8.02 -8.85 10.22
N ARG A 46 9.28 -8.96 10.66
CA ARG A 46 9.67 -9.66 11.90
C ARG A 46 9.04 -11.06 12.06
N GLY A 47 9.02 -11.83 10.97
CA GLY A 47 8.51 -13.21 10.93
C GLY A 47 6.98 -13.36 10.95
N LYS A 48 6.22 -12.26 10.83
CA LYS A 48 4.76 -12.28 10.78
C LYS A 48 4.25 -11.58 9.54
N LEU A 49 3.02 -11.91 9.14
CA LEU A 49 2.29 -11.11 8.18
C LEU A 49 1.60 -9.98 8.93
N HIS A 50 1.95 -8.74 8.59
CA HIS A 50 1.33 -7.55 9.11
C HIS A 50 0.21 -7.12 8.16
N TRP A 51 -0.96 -6.85 8.71
CA TRP A 51 -2.17 -6.48 7.97
C TRP A 51 -2.64 -5.10 8.41
N PHE A 52 -2.81 -4.21 7.44
CA PHE A 52 -3.41 -2.90 7.65
C PHE A 52 -4.55 -2.71 6.67
N TRP A 53 -5.63 -2.10 7.14
CA TRP A 53 -6.84 -1.91 6.37
C TRP A 53 -7.17 -0.42 6.25
N GLY A 54 -8.08 -0.07 5.34
CA GLY A 54 -8.63 1.28 5.26
C GLY A 54 -9.82 1.46 6.20
N ASP A 55 -10.86 2.12 5.71
CA ASP A 55 -12.01 2.50 6.52
C ASP A 55 -12.71 1.26 7.07
N THR A 56 -12.87 1.21 8.39
CA THR A 56 -13.25 -0.01 9.09
C THR A 56 -14.44 0.21 10.01
N ASN A 57 -15.54 -0.49 9.75
CA ASN A 57 -16.78 -0.35 10.48
C ASN A 57 -16.82 -1.22 11.74
N ARG A 58 -17.66 -0.82 12.69
CA ARG A 58 -17.93 -1.55 13.95
C ARG A 58 -19.43 -1.71 14.18
N PRO A 59 -19.88 -2.72 14.94
CA PRO A 59 -21.31 -2.94 15.17
C PRO A 59 -22.00 -1.82 15.94
N SER A 60 -21.30 -1.18 16.88
CA SER A 60 -21.94 -0.33 17.89
C SER A 60 -22.23 1.12 17.45
N TYR A 61 -21.77 1.54 16.26
CA TYR A 61 -21.86 2.94 15.84
C TYR A 61 -21.68 3.08 14.32
N PRO A 62 -22.37 4.04 13.66
CA PRO A 62 -22.26 4.25 12.21
C PRO A 62 -20.87 4.72 11.75
N LEU A 63 -20.09 5.36 12.64
CA LEU A 63 -18.69 5.70 12.39
C LEU A 63 -17.75 4.63 12.95
N GLY A 64 -16.73 4.32 12.15
CA GLY A 64 -15.71 3.33 12.41
C GLY A 64 -14.32 3.91 12.69
N ASN A 65 -13.29 3.16 12.34
CA ASN A 65 -11.89 3.57 12.35
C ASN A 65 -11.51 4.06 10.94
N PHE A 66 -11.16 5.35 10.83
CA PHE A 66 -10.74 6.05 9.61
C PHE A 66 -9.25 6.44 9.66
N HIS A 67 -8.49 5.74 10.50
CA HIS A 67 -7.08 5.96 10.79
C HIS A 67 -6.31 4.64 10.82
N VAL A 68 -6.73 3.67 10.00
CA VAL A 68 -6.10 2.36 9.80
C VAL A 68 -6.17 1.45 11.05
N PRO A 69 -6.84 0.28 10.99
CA PRO A 69 -6.63 -0.78 11.96
C PRO A 69 -5.41 -1.65 11.61
N PHE A 70 -4.87 -2.34 12.62
CA PHE A 70 -3.72 -3.23 12.49
C PHE A 70 -4.01 -4.62 13.06
N ALA A 71 -3.58 -5.65 12.35
CA ALA A 71 -3.52 -7.01 12.84
C ALA A 71 -2.23 -7.71 12.39
N THR A 72 -1.89 -8.79 13.07
CA THR A 72 -0.86 -9.74 12.62
C THR A 72 -1.43 -11.13 12.46
N SER A 73 -0.81 -11.95 11.63
CA SER A 73 -0.99 -13.40 11.63
C SER A 73 0.37 -14.09 11.45
N LEU A 74 0.43 -15.36 11.84
CA LEU A 74 1.55 -16.22 11.44
C LEU A 74 1.47 -16.52 9.94
N LEU A 75 2.62 -16.84 9.35
CA LEU A 75 2.70 -17.24 7.94
C LEU A 75 2.21 -18.69 7.77
N PRO A 76 1.58 -19.04 6.63
CA PRO A 76 1.37 -20.44 6.27
C PRO A 76 2.69 -21.21 6.34
N GLY A 77 2.66 -22.40 6.94
CA GLY A 77 3.87 -23.22 7.17
C GLY A 77 4.72 -22.79 8.38
N GLN A 78 4.38 -21.70 9.07
CA GLN A 78 5.03 -21.24 10.31
C GLN A 78 4.00 -21.10 11.45
N GLY A 79 3.04 -22.03 11.52
CA GLY A 79 1.94 -22.02 12.50
C GLY A 79 0.72 -21.20 12.06
N GLY A 80 0.80 -20.48 10.94
CA GLY A 80 -0.37 -19.90 10.27
C GLY A 80 -1.18 -20.96 9.52
N LEU A 81 -2.48 -20.72 9.39
CA LEU A 81 -3.40 -21.60 8.66
C LEU A 81 -3.12 -21.56 7.15
N ASP A 82 -3.56 -22.61 6.46
CA ASP A 82 -3.73 -22.57 5.01
C ASP A 82 -4.68 -21.42 4.64
N PRO A 83 -4.29 -20.48 3.75
CA PRO A 83 -5.15 -19.38 3.33
C PRO A 83 -6.52 -19.82 2.76
N GLY A 84 -6.61 -21.04 2.21
CA GLY A 84 -7.88 -21.62 1.76
C GLY A 84 -8.84 -21.98 2.90
N LEU A 85 -8.33 -22.16 4.13
CA LEU A 85 -9.14 -22.41 5.34
C LEU A 85 -9.49 -21.11 6.07
N GLY A 86 -8.58 -20.14 6.09
CA GLY A 86 -8.79 -18.84 6.70
C GLY A 86 -7.51 -18.26 7.32
N VAL A 87 -7.67 -17.15 8.06
CA VAL A 87 -6.54 -16.47 8.71
C VAL A 87 -6.89 -16.15 10.15
N ASN A 88 -6.08 -16.61 11.10
CA ASN A 88 -6.17 -16.21 12.51
C ASN A 88 -5.53 -14.85 12.71
N LEU A 89 -6.32 -13.80 12.52
CA LEU A 89 -5.89 -12.41 12.76
C LEU A 89 -5.82 -12.10 14.26
N THR A 90 -4.70 -11.57 14.70
CA THR A 90 -4.50 -10.98 16.03
C THR A 90 -4.51 -9.46 15.89
N TYR A 91 -5.67 -8.84 16.15
CA TYR A 91 -5.83 -7.39 16.09
C TYR A 91 -5.16 -6.69 17.27
N ALA A 92 -4.53 -5.54 17.00
CA ALA A 92 -4.24 -4.57 18.05
C ALA A 92 -5.55 -3.90 18.47
N LEU A 93 -5.90 -3.99 19.76
CA LEU A 93 -7.18 -3.49 20.28
C LEU A 93 -7.00 -2.19 21.05
N GLY A 94 -7.97 -1.29 20.92
CA GLY A 94 -8.11 -0.11 21.79
C GLY A 94 -8.77 -0.45 23.12
N LYS A 95 -8.90 0.54 24.00
CA LYS A 95 -9.52 0.38 25.33
C LYS A 95 -10.97 -0.14 25.29
N ASN A 96 -11.67 0.07 24.18
CA ASN A 96 -13.04 -0.38 23.96
C ASN A 96 -13.14 -1.77 23.27
N GLY A 97 -12.01 -2.46 23.08
CA GLY A 97 -11.96 -3.76 22.40
C GLY A 97 -12.12 -3.71 20.87
N PHE A 98 -12.33 -2.54 20.28
CA PHE A 98 -12.33 -2.35 18.83
C PHE A 98 -10.90 -2.21 18.30
N ALA A 99 -10.66 -2.61 17.06
CA ALA A 99 -9.36 -2.47 16.40
C ALA A 99 -8.83 -1.03 16.50
N LYS A 100 -7.62 -0.90 17.08
CA LYS A 100 -6.96 0.36 17.41
C LYS A 100 -6.69 1.18 16.15
N GLU A 101 -6.87 2.51 16.24
CA GLU A 101 -6.38 3.48 15.26
C GLU A 101 -4.84 3.53 15.33
N VAL A 102 -4.15 3.04 14.31
CA VAL A 102 -2.68 2.97 14.31
C VAL A 102 -2.00 4.05 13.47
N ALA A 103 -2.73 4.78 12.62
CA ALA A 103 -2.18 5.81 11.73
C ALA A 103 -2.83 7.19 11.96
N LYS A 104 -3.15 7.54 13.21
CA LYS A 104 -3.79 8.83 13.54
C LYS A 104 -2.79 10.00 13.43
N MET A 105 -2.49 10.40 12.21
CA MET A 105 -1.62 11.54 11.91
C MET A 105 -2.32 12.86 12.27
N PRO A 106 -1.57 13.89 12.72
CA PRO A 106 -2.09 15.22 12.99
C PRO A 106 -2.90 15.80 11.82
N GLY A 107 -3.77 16.76 12.12
CA GLY A 107 -4.66 17.39 11.14
C GLY A 107 -6.07 16.80 11.11
N LYS A 108 -6.97 17.46 10.36
CA LYS A 108 -8.38 17.11 10.28
C LYS A 108 -8.62 15.94 9.32
N GLY A 109 -9.70 15.19 9.58
CA GLY A 109 -10.18 14.13 8.69
C GLY A 109 -9.36 12.83 8.75
N PRO A 110 -9.75 11.83 7.95
CA PRO A 110 -9.12 10.51 7.90
C PRO A 110 -7.62 10.55 7.61
N THR A 111 -6.95 9.47 8.00
CA THR A 111 -5.61 9.15 7.50
C THR A 111 -5.66 7.80 6.84
N TRP A 112 -5.30 7.76 5.56
CA TRP A 112 -5.14 6.52 4.81
C TRP A 112 -3.68 6.25 4.53
N ILE A 113 -3.35 4.98 4.31
CA ILE A 113 -2.01 4.55 3.96
C ILE A 113 -2.01 3.69 2.70
N ASP A 114 -0.88 3.70 2.01
CA ASP A 114 -0.62 2.91 0.81
C ASP A 114 0.88 2.60 0.70
N GLY A 115 1.32 1.80 -0.27
CA GLY A 115 2.75 1.62 -0.54
C GLY A 115 3.55 0.98 0.60
N LEU A 116 2.91 0.12 1.41
CA LEU A 116 3.50 -0.51 2.59
C LEU A 116 4.71 -1.41 2.23
N VAL A 117 5.90 -1.08 2.71
CA VAL A 117 7.13 -1.79 2.37
C VAL A 117 8.05 -1.98 3.57
N VAL A 118 8.88 -3.01 3.52
CA VAL A 118 9.99 -3.21 4.45
C VAL A 118 11.30 -2.92 3.71
N VAL A 119 12.07 -1.95 4.18
CA VAL A 119 13.40 -1.60 3.64
C VAL A 119 14.45 -1.51 4.75
N PRO A 120 15.73 -1.76 4.46
CA PRO A 120 16.80 -1.57 5.44
C PRO A 120 17.10 -0.08 5.67
N ASP A 121 17.47 0.26 6.91
CA ASP A 121 18.14 1.52 7.21
C ASP A 121 19.67 1.41 7.05
N GLU A 122 20.41 2.50 7.38
CA GLU A 122 21.88 2.52 7.33
C GLU A 122 22.55 1.43 8.19
N ASN A 123 21.89 0.98 9.25
CA ASN A 123 22.36 -0.05 10.16
C ASN A 123 21.84 -1.45 9.79
N ARG A 124 21.29 -1.60 8.57
CA ARG A 124 20.71 -2.85 8.04
C ARG A 124 19.51 -3.36 8.82
N GLN A 125 18.90 -2.53 9.66
CA GLN A 125 17.69 -2.89 10.38
C GLN A 125 16.48 -2.69 9.48
N SER A 126 15.60 -3.69 9.44
CA SER A 126 14.38 -3.63 8.67
C SER A 126 13.40 -2.61 9.26
N ARG A 127 12.95 -1.66 8.43
CA ARG A 127 11.96 -0.63 8.77
C ARG A 127 10.71 -0.84 7.93
N LEU A 128 9.55 -0.87 8.60
CA LEU A 128 8.25 -0.93 7.95
C LEU A 128 7.73 0.49 7.71
N LEU A 129 7.57 0.87 6.44
CA LEU A 129 7.18 2.20 5.98
C LEU A 129 5.89 2.11 5.16
N ALA A 130 5.15 3.20 5.11
CA ALA A 130 4.04 3.38 4.18
C ALA A 130 3.93 4.85 3.78
N GLN A 131 3.33 5.11 2.62
CA GLN A 131 2.79 6.44 2.34
C GLN A 131 1.56 6.68 3.21
N TYR A 132 1.37 7.92 3.65
CA TYR A 132 0.12 8.37 4.24
C TYR A 132 -0.47 9.52 3.44
N VAL A 133 -1.79 9.67 3.53
CA VAL A 133 -2.51 10.85 3.06
C VAL A 133 -3.50 11.34 4.11
N LYS A 134 -3.70 12.66 4.15
CA LYS A 134 -4.80 13.29 4.88
C LYS A 134 -5.91 13.69 3.93
N ILE A 135 -7.13 13.31 4.27
CA ILE A 135 -8.31 13.49 3.43
C ILE A 135 -9.22 14.57 4.02
N LYS A 136 -9.70 15.47 3.16
CA LYS A 136 -10.81 16.38 3.46
C LYS A 136 -11.99 16.11 2.52
N ALA A 137 -13.19 16.53 2.91
CA ALA A 137 -14.36 16.40 2.05
C ALA A 137 -14.15 17.14 0.71
N PRO A 138 -14.61 16.60 -0.44
CA PRO A 138 -15.29 15.32 -0.62
C PRO A 138 -14.33 14.21 -1.13
N LEU A 139 -13.27 13.89 -0.38
CA LEU A 139 -12.17 12.95 -0.75
C LEU A 139 -10.94 13.60 -1.41
N ALA A 140 -10.66 14.85 -1.09
CA ALA A 140 -9.44 15.53 -1.55
C ALA A 140 -8.26 15.25 -0.61
N VAL A 141 -7.15 14.76 -1.17
CA VAL A 141 -5.86 14.69 -0.48
C VAL A 141 -5.34 16.13 -0.30
N TYR A 142 -5.11 16.55 0.93
CA TYR A 142 -4.53 17.87 1.22
C TYR A 142 -3.11 17.81 1.79
N GLU A 143 -2.70 16.65 2.30
CA GLU A 143 -1.36 16.38 2.78
C GLU A 143 -1.01 14.93 2.46
N ARG A 144 0.27 14.68 2.17
CA ARG A 144 0.82 13.34 1.96
C ARG A 144 2.24 13.26 2.45
N GLY A 145 2.72 12.06 2.71
CA GLY A 145 4.10 11.84 3.10
C GLY A 145 4.36 10.39 3.46
N VAL A 146 5.33 10.16 4.33
CA VAL A 146 5.74 8.83 4.78
C VAL A 146 5.54 8.69 6.28
N VAL A 147 5.04 7.53 6.68
CA VAL A 147 5.01 7.06 8.07
C VAL A 147 5.89 5.83 8.24
N GLN A 148 6.41 5.64 9.45
CA GLN A 148 7.11 4.43 9.86
C GLN A 148 6.40 3.77 11.03
N PHE A 149 6.28 2.45 10.98
CA PHE A 149 5.73 1.68 12.08
C PHE A 149 6.70 1.67 13.27
N ASP A 150 6.21 2.06 14.44
CA ASP A 150 6.87 1.95 15.75
C ASP A 150 6.44 0.62 16.38
N ASP A 151 7.40 -0.30 16.50
CA ASP A 151 7.18 -1.65 17.01
C ASP A 151 6.73 -1.69 18.46
N GLU A 152 7.25 -0.80 19.30
CA GLU A 152 6.96 -0.76 20.73
C GLU A 152 5.55 -0.24 20.97
N ARG A 153 5.18 0.83 20.26
CA ARG A 153 3.85 1.44 20.37
C ARG A 153 2.79 0.75 19.51
N GLN A 154 3.21 -0.11 18.60
CA GLN A 154 2.39 -0.74 17.56
C GLN A 154 1.52 0.28 16.83
N GLN A 155 2.15 1.34 16.31
CA GLN A 155 1.48 2.40 15.58
C GLN A 155 2.44 3.10 14.61
N PHE A 156 1.90 3.73 13.59
CA PHE A 156 2.65 4.57 12.69
C PHE A 156 3.00 5.92 13.34
N GLY A 157 4.25 6.33 13.19
CA GLY A 157 4.73 7.68 13.45
C GLY A 157 5.03 8.40 12.14
N HIS A 158 4.79 9.72 12.12
CA HIS A 158 5.19 10.58 11.01
C HIS A 158 6.71 10.51 10.78
N ARG A 159 7.14 10.46 9.52
CA ARG A 159 8.56 10.51 9.13
C ARG A 159 8.90 11.66 8.21
N ALA A 160 8.09 11.90 7.20
CA ALA A 160 8.32 12.97 6.24
C ALA A 160 7.00 13.44 5.66
N THR A 161 6.91 14.72 5.34
CA THR A 161 5.83 15.28 4.51
C THR A 161 6.41 15.56 3.14
N PHE A 162 5.76 15.08 2.09
CA PHE A 162 6.22 15.29 0.73
C PHE A 162 5.63 16.56 0.13
N PRO A 163 6.39 17.31 -0.69
CA PRO A 163 5.85 18.45 -1.41
C PRO A 163 4.60 18.07 -2.23
N LYS A 164 3.63 18.98 -2.29
CA LYS A 164 2.37 18.76 -3.01
C LYS A 164 2.58 18.60 -4.52
N ASP A 165 3.61 19.23 -5.04
CA ASP A 165 4.06 19.23 -6.43
C ASP A 165 5.09 18.13 -6.74
N ALA A 166 5.50 17.32 -5.75
CA ALA A 166 6.35 16.16 -6.01
C ALA A 166 5.70 15.25 -7.06
N PRO A 167 6.39 14.97 -8.19
CA PRO A 167 5.79 14.24 -9.31
C PRO A 167 5.58 12.76 -9.00
N LEU A 168 6.40 12.21 -8.09
CA LEU A 168 6.43 10.80 -7.73
C LEU A 168 6.44 10.64 -6.21
N TYR A 169 5.81 9.57 -5.75
CA TYR A 169 5.68 9.17 -4.35
C TYR A 169 5.19 7.71 -4.30
N PRO A 170 5.34 7.01 -3.16
CA PRO A 170 4.82 5.65 -3.02
C PRO A 170 3.31 5.60 -3.21
N HIS A 171 2.83 4.72 -4.09
CA HIS A 171 1.41 4.49 -4.32
C HIS A 171 1.17 3.14 -4.99
N GLY A 172 0.18 2.39 -4.53
CA GLY A 172 -0.11 1.02 -4.94
C GLY A 172 0.65 -0.02 -4.12
N HIS A 173 0.67 -1.26 -4.61
CA HIS A 173 1.25 -2.40 -3.91
C HIS A 173 2.74 -2.55 -4.25
N PRO A 174 3.64 -2.38 -3.28
CA PRO A 174 5.05 -2.45 -3.56
C PRO A 174 5.55 -3.89 -3.59
N PHE A 175 6.62 -4.13 -4.34
CA PHE A 175 7.42 -5.34 -4.24
C PHE A 175 8.90 -5.02 -4.40
N LEU A 176 9.76 -5.84 -3.80
CA LEU A 176 11.20 -5.75 -3.94
C LEU A 176 11.66 -6.59 -5.14
N ASN A 177 12.52 -6.03 -5.97
CA ASN A 177 13.18 -6.79 -7.02
C ASN A 177 14.60 -6.26 -7.26
N ARG A 178 15.53 -7.18 -7.51
CA ARG A 178 16.90 -6.86 -7.92
C ARG A 178 16.94 -6.59 -9.42
N ALA A 179 17.38 -5.40 -9.80
CA ALA A 179 17.51 -5.01 -11.19
C ALA A 179 18.82 -5.52 -11.80
N ALA A 180 18.97 -5.37 -13.12
CA ALA A 180 20.14 -5.83 -13.87
C ALA A 180 21.45 -5.12 -13.47
N ASP A 181 21.36 -3.94 -12.87
CA ASP A 181 22.50 -3.20 -12.29
C ASP A 181 22.97 -3.78 -10.94
N GLY A 182 22.34 -4.86 -10.46
CA GLY A 182 22.65 -5.52 -9.20
C GLY A 182 22.03 -4.86 -7.96
N GLN A 183 21.39 -3.71 -8.11
CA GLN A 183 20.74 -2.97 -7.02
C GLN A 183 19.32 -3.48 -6.78
N GLU A 184 18.87 -3.39 -5.53
CA GLU A 184 17.51 -3.74 -5.14
C GLU A 184 16.64 -2.49 -5.11
N TYR A 185 15.47 -2.56 -5.76
CA TYR A 185 14.51 -1.47 -5.83
C TYR A 185 13.17 -1.91 -5.25
N VAL A 186 12.46 -0.94 -4.67
CA VAL A 186 11.03 -1.03 -4.42
C VAL A 186 10.30 -0.57 -5.68
N TYR A 187 9.49 -1.45 -6.25
CA TYR A 187 8.61 -1.15 -7.39
C TYR A 187 7.19 -0.97 -6.89
N PHE A 188 6.47 0.05 -7.37
CA PHE A 188 5.11 0.36 -6.93
C PHE A 188 4.08 -0.01 -8.01
N ALA A 189 3.26 -1.04 -7.74
CA ALA A 189 2.27 -1.55 -8.67
C ALA A 189 0.86 -1.00 -8.37
N GLY A 190 0.35 -0.14 -9.26
CA GLY A 190 -1.05 0.30 -9.31
C GLY A 190 -1.68 -0.02 -10.67
N GLY A 191 -1.49 -1.27 -11.12
CA GLY A 191 -1.72 -1.74 -12.49
C GLY A 191 -0.41 -2.17 -13.15
N MET A 192 0.47 -1.22 -13.43
CA MET A 192 1.83 -1.47 -13.95
C MET A 192 2.89 -0.88 -13.00
N PRO A 193 4.02 -1.57 -12.76
CA PRO A 193 5.08 -1.13 -11.84
C PRO A 193 6.02 -0.10 -12.48
N LEU A 194 5.45 1.04 -12.90
CA LEU A 194 6.18 2.08 -13.63
C LEU A 194 6.94 3.05 -12.73
N VAL A 195 6.81 2.95 -11.41
CA VAL A 195 7.54 3.79 -10.46
C VAL A 195 8.40 2.91 -9.57
N ARG A 196 9.64 3.31 -9.35
CA ARG A 196 10.54 2.63 -8.41
C ARG A 196 11.41 3.59 -7.62
N VAL A 197 12.02 3.09 -6.57
CA VAL A 197 13.06 3.77 -5.77
C VAL A 197 14.03 2.73 -5.22
N LEU A 198 15.29 3.10 -4.97
CA LEU A 198 16.24 2.19 -4.32
C LEU A 198 15.68 1.70 -2.98
N ALA A 199 15.89 0.42 -2.67
CA ALA A 199 15.40 -0.23 -1.46
C ALA A 199 16.23 0.15 -0.23
N SER A 200 16.14 1.41 0.18
CA SER A 200 16.74 1.95 1.39
C SER A 200 15.80 2.95 2.07
N LEU A 201 15.92 3.09 3.40
CA LEU A 201 15.16 4.10 4.14
C LEU A 201 15.42 5.51 3.60
N ALA A 202 16.68 5.85 3.33
CA ALA A 202 17.07 7.19 2.86
C ALA A 202 16.42 7.52 1.51
N SER A 203 16.51 6.61 0.54
CA SER A 203 15.93 6.83 -0.79
C SER A 203 14.40 6.88 -0.74
N TYR A 204 13.75 6.05 0.08
CA TYR A 204 12.30 6.05 0.23
C TYR A 204 11.77 7.36 0.85
N LEU A 205 12.57 8.06 1.67
CA LEU A 205 12.18 9.34 2.27
C LEU A 205 12.47 10.56 1.38
N ASP A 206 13.20 10.39 0.27
CA ASP A 206 13.53 11.47 -0.66
C ASP A 206 12.72 11.32 -1.97
N PRO A 207 11.67 12.13 -2.18
CA PRO A 207 10.86 12.04 -3.40
C PRO A 207 11.65 12.32 -4.69
N SER A 208 12.84 12.92 -4.61
CA SER A 208 13.68 13.17 -5.77
C SER A 208 14.43 11.92 -6.28
N GLN A 209 14.50 10.85 -5.47
CA GLN A 209 15.13 9.58 -5.83
C GLN A 209 14.18 8.61 -6.56
N TYR A 210 12.91 8.97 -6.66
CA TYR A 210 11.93 8.14 -7.35
C TYR A 210 12.10 8.27 -8.86
N GLU A 211 12.00 7.14 -9.55
CA GLU A 211 12.14 7.03 -10.98
C GLU A 211 10.86 6.51 -11.61
N THR A 212 10.54 7.03 -12.80
CA THR A 212 9.46 6.52 -13.65
C THR A 212 10.04 5.80 -14.85
N TYR A 213 9.46 4.67 -15.24
CA TYR A 213 9.74 4.00 -16.50
C TYR A 213 8.96 4.67 -17.64
N THR A 214 9.67 5.38 -18.53
CA THR A 214 9.05 6.25 -19.54
C THR A 214 9.90 6.36 -20.80
N PHE A 215 9.26 6.62 -21.94
CA PHE A 215 9.91 6.94 -23.21
C PHE A 215 10.05 8.45 -23.47
N LEU A 216 9.48 9.28 -22.59
CA LEU A 216 9.64 10.72 -22.68
C LEU A 216 10.94 11.16 -22.01
N PRO A 217 11.72 12.08 -22.62
CA PRO A 217 12.76 12.82 -21.92
C PRO A 217 12.16 13.75 -20.86
N ALA A 218 13.01 14.53 -20.19
CA ALA A 218 12.54 15.48 -19.20
C ALA A 218 11.59 16.54 -19.82
N GLY A 219 10.32 16.54 -19.41
CA GLY A 219 9.30 17.46 -19.90
C GLY A 219 8.45 16.91 -21.06
N LEU A 220 7.14 17.16 -21.05
CA LEU A 220 6.16 16.61 -22.01
C LEU A 220 6.34 17.11 -23.46
N GLU A 221 7.02 18.24 -23.64
CA GLU A 221 7.31 18.82 -24.96
C GLU A 221 8.59 18.25 -25.59
N SER A 222 9.36 17.47 -24.83
CA SER A 222 10.59 16.87 -25.34
C SER A 222 10.29 15.69 -26.26
N ASP A 223 11.11 15.49 -27.30
CA ASP A 223 10.88 14.48 -28.34
C ASP A 223 10.86 13.04 -27.81
N VAL A 224 9.86 12.28 -28.24
CA VAL A 224 9.70 10.85 -27.94
C VAL A 224 10.97 10.12 -28.33
N GLN A 225 11.57 9.38 -27.39
CA GLN A 225 12.77 8.60 -27.69
C GLN A 225 12.41 7.27 -28.33
N ARG A 226 13.15 6.92 -29.39
CA ARG A 226 13.00 5.66 -30.11
C ARG A 226 14.33 4.91 -30.20
N ASN A 227 14.23 3.59 -30.25
CA ASN A 227 15.36 2.71 -30.54
C ASN A 227 15.71 2.79 -32.04
N PRO A 228 16.89 2.28 -32.48
CA PRO A 228 17.25 2.23 -33.89
C PRO A 228 16.25 1.47 -34.79
N ASP A 229 15.47 0.55 -34.23
CA ASP A 229 14.41 -0.20 -34.92
C ASP A 229 13.07 0.57 -35.01
N GLY A 230 13.01 1.78 -34.48
CA GLY A 230 11.82 2.63 -34.46
C GLY A 230 10.87 2.41 -33.27
N SER A 231 11.09 1.40 -32.42
CA SER A 231 10.25 1.17 -31.23
C SER A 231 10.46 2.25 -30.15
N LEU A 232 9.48 2.43 -29.26
CA LEU A 232 9.60 3.36 -28.13
C LEU A 232 10.72 2.93 -27.18
N LYS A 233 11.63 3.86 -26.87
CA LYS A 233 12.75 3.61 -25.99
C LYS A 233 12.40 3.98 -24.56
N PHE A 234 11.98 2.99 -23.77
CA PHE A 234 11.70 3.18 -22.35
C PHE A 234 12.97 3.12 -21.50
N GLU A 235 13.11 4.08 -20.58
CA GLU A 235 14.19 4.13 -19.60
C GLU A 235 13.64 4.57 -18.23
N TRP A 236 14.36 4.21 -17.18
CA TRP A 236 14.10 4.76 -15.85
C TRP A 236 14.61 6.20 -15.77
N ARG A 237 13.74 7.13 -15.38
CA ARG A 237 14.07 8.56 -15.29
C ARG A 237 13.57 9.16 -13.99
N GLY A 238 14.42 9.89 -13.29
CA GLY A 238 14.05 10.66 -12.12
C GLY A 238 13.22 11.90 -12.46
N ARG A 239 12.44 12.38 -11.46
CA ARG A 239 11.72 13.68 -11.50
C ARG A 239 10.71 13.86 -12.66
N GLN A 240 10.25 12.77 -13.27
CA GLN A 240 9.19 12.80 -14.28
C GLN A 240 7.92 12.14 -13.72
N PRO A 241 6.74 12.77 -13.87
CA PRO A 241 5.50 12.15 -13.45
C PRO A 241 5.21 10.89 -14.27
N LYS A 242 4.37 10.02 -13.71
CA LYS A 242 3.80 8.90 -14.47
C LYS A 242 2.98 9.44 -15.65
N LEU A 243 3.13 8.82 -16.81
CA LEU A 243 2.27 9.09 -17.95
C LEU A 243 0.82 8.70 -17.64
N ASP A 244 -0.08 9.66 -17.81
CA ASP A 244 -1.52 9.43 -17.72
C ASP A 244 -2.15 9.22 -19.11
N LEU A 245 -3.40 8.76 -19.11
CA LEU A 245 -4.14 8.48 -20.35
C LEU A 245 -4.37 9.72 -21.21
N GLN A 246 -4.51 10.91 -20.61
CA GLN A 246 -4.72 12.15 -21.35
C GLN A 246 -3.43 12.53 -22.10
N GLN A 247 -2.28 12.40 -21.44
CA GLN A 247 -0.97 12.63 -22.03
C GLN A 247 -0.68 11.64 -23.17
N VAL A 248 -0.95 10.35 -22.97
CA VAL A 248 -0.81 9.33 -24.02
C VAL A 248 -1.71 9.64 -25.22
N ASN A 249 -2.98 9.96 -24.98
CA ASN A 249 -3.91 10.31 -26.06
C ASN A 249 -3.49 11.57 -26.82
N LYS A 250 -2.91 12.56 -26.13
CA LYS A 250 -2.35 13.76 -26.77
C LYS A 250 -1.20 13.39 -27.72
N LEU A 251 -0.28 12.54 -27.28
CA LEU A 251 0.85 12.09 -28.11
C LEU A 251 0.38 11.31 -29.35
N ILE A 252 -0.70 10.52 -29.23
CA ILE A 252 -1.32 9.82 -30.36
C ILE A 252 -1.96 10.81 -31.33
N ALA A 253 -2.72 11.78 -30.84
CA ALA A 253 -3.36 12.80 -31.66
C ALA A 253 -2.33 13.66 -32.44
N GLU A 254 -1.19 13.93 -31.82
CA GLU A 254 -0.05 14.64 -32.42
C GLU A 254 0.81 13.74 -33.34
N LYS A 255 0.45 12.45 -33.51
CA LYS A 255 1.20 11.45 -34.28
C LYS A 255 2.65 11.26 -33.83
N ARG A 256 2.92 11.51 -32.54
CA ARG A 256 4.24 11.29 -31.91
C ARG A 256 4.43 9.81 -31.53
N ILE A 257 3.33 9.12 -31.22
CA ILE A 257 3.25 7.67 -30.99
C ILE A 257 2.01 7.09 -31.69
N ASN A 258 1.99 5.78 -31.94
CA ASN A 258 0.82 5.07 -32.48
C ASN A 258 -0.03 4.45 -31.35
N ALA A 259 -1.32 4.22 -31.57
CA ALA A 259 -2.23 3.71 -30.53
C ALA A 259 -1.99 2.24 -30.12
N GLY A 260 -1.21 1.49 -30.90
CA GLY A 260 -0.82 0.10 -30.61
C GLY A 260 0.67 -0.07 -30.27
N GLU A 261 1.42 1.04 -30.22
CA GLU A 261 2.77 1.08 -29.62
C GLU A 261 2.68 1.19 -28.10
#